data_AF-A0A382ZB71-F1
#
_entry.id   AF-A0A382ZB71-F1
#
_cell.length_a   1.000
_cell.length_b   1.000
_cell.length_c   1.000
_cell.angle_alpha   90.00
_cell.angle_beta   90.00
_cell.angle_gamma   90.00
#
_symmetry.space_group_name_H-M   'P 1'
#
loop_
_entity.id
_entity.type
_entity.pdbx_description
1 polymer ?
#
loop_
_entity_poly.entity_id
_entity_poly.type
_entity_poly.pdbx_seq_one_letter_code
_entity_poly.pdbx_strand_id
1 'polypeptide(L)'
;KEAFDELRAYPESQTPVAIPRLFDVGKEQLFFALSEFPYTTYLYEKNRQEMKSDSHVAIDGVKAILLQARENFLKKHKVRYHNLNSQSFQIFLQYVRNLTLLEQRLIPDLYTLVVSAKQIGGDLFAVAVLEAARIYPYQDSDSSSLEPVTLGIESAIFGEESNQPVQMKNRLSEISMEWRTMNLKPEPDIKKQQQWKYRWNPFGQCSWPPEDEKIENLNTHVREQTRYLLSHDLARTEKFTSSVKDGIDTRDTLRNWH
;
A
#
# COMPACT_ATOMS: atom_id res chain seq x y z
N LYS A 1 22.00 -38.50 -17.22
CA LYS A 1 22.53 -39.24 -16.04
C LYS A 1 23.96 -38.81 -15.68
N GLU A 2 24.69 -38.11 -16.56
CA GLU A 2 26.10 -37.73 -16.35
C GLU A 2 26.33 -36.49 -15.45
N ALA A 3 25.31 -35.66 -15.19
CA ALA A 3 25.47 -34.45 -14.37
C ALA A 3 25.51 -34.69 -12.85
N PHE A 4 25.22 -35.91 -12.38
CA PHE A 4 25.17 -36.24 -10.95
C PHE A 4 26.51 -36.78 -10.40
N ASP A 5 27.35 -37.33 -11.28
CA ASP A 5 28.59 -38.02 -10.88
C ASP A 5 29.83 -37.09 -10.87
N GLU A 6 29.74 -35.90 -11.48
CA GLU A 6 30.79 -34.88 -11.37
C GLU A 6 30.61 -34.04 -10.09
N LEU A 7 31.15 -34.53 -8.97
CA LEU A 7 31.39 -33.71 -7.78
C LEU A 7 32.42 -32.62 -8.13
N ARG A 8 31.93 -31.45 -8.57
CA ARG A 8 32.78 -30.26 -8.69
C ARG A 8 33.43 -29.99 -7.35
N ALA A 9 34.75 -29.80 -7.36
CA ALA A 9 35.47 -29.36 -6.18
C ALA A 9 34.80 -28.08 -5.66
N TYR A 10 34.47 -28.07 -4.36
CA TYR A 10 33.95 -26.88 -3.72
C TYR A 10 34.98 -25.76 -3.86
N PRO A 11 34.56 -24.52 -4.20
CA PRO A 11 35.48 -23.39 -4.16
C PRO A 11 36.08 -23.28 -2.75
N GLU A 12 37.39 -23.10 -2.67
CA GLU A 12 38.08 -22.95 -1.38
C GLU A 12 37.43 -21.81 -0.59
N SER A 13 37.14 -22.05 0.69
CA SER A 13 36.58 -21.01 1.55
C SER A 13 37.58 -19.86 1.65
N GLN A 14 37.18 -18.67 1.22
CA GLN A 14 38.01 -17.49 1.39
C GLN A 14 38.27 -17.27 2.88
N THR A 15 39.53 -17.37 3.29
CA THR A 15 39.93 -16.99 4.63
C THR A 15 39.76 -15.48 4.78
N PRO A 16 39.04 -15.00 5.81
CA PRO A 16 38.87 -13.56 5.99
C PRO A 16 40.24 -12.93 6.21
N VAL A 17 40.63 -12.05 5.28
CA VAL A 17 41.95 -11.41 5.24
C VAL A 17 42.15 -10.45 6.44
N ALA A 18 41.07 -9.99 7.06
CA ALA A 18 41.09 -9.03 8.16
C ALA A 18 39.96 -9.23 9.18
N ILE A 19 40.17 -8.70 10.39
CA ILE A 19 39.17 -8.64 11.47
C ILE A 19 38.01 -7.72 11.02
N PRO A 20 36.74 -8.11 11.24
CA PRO A 20 35.61 -7.26 10.90
C PRO A 20 35.64 -5.96 11.72
N ARG A 21 35.34 -4.84 11.06
CA ARG A 21 35.15 -3.54 11.70
C ARG A 21 33.66 -3.31 11.97
N LEU A 22 33.35 -2.72 13.11
CA LEU A 22 31.99 -2.36 13.50
C LEU A 22 31.71 -0.90 13.16
N PHE A 23 30.51 -0.65 12.66
CA PHE A 23 30.03 0.69 12.30
C PHE A 23 28.62 0.85 12.85
N ASP A 24 28.24 2.10 13.13
CA ASP A 24 26.86 2.44 13.45
C ASP A 24 26.06 2.73 12.17
N VAL A 25 24.76 2.49 12.20
CA VAL A 25 23.86 2.68 11.05
C VAL A 25 22.72 3.58 11.48
N GLY A 26 22.43 4.63 10.72
CA GLY A 26 21.31 5.53 11.07
C GLY A 26 19.95 4.81 11.09
N LYS A 27 19.05 5.21 12.00
CA LYS A 27 17.67 4.68 12.11
C LYS A 27 16.93 4.67 10.77
N GLU A 28 17.19 5.68 9.95
CA GLU A 28 16.55 5.83 8.65
C GLU A 28 16.96 4.75 7.63
N GLN A 29 18.15 4.19 7.80
CA GLN A 29 18.79 3.27 6.87
C GLN A 29 18.76 1.82 7.36
N LEU A 30 18.18 1.56 8.54
CA LEU A 30 17.99 0.21 9.09
C LEU A 30 17.31 -0.74 8.10
N PHE A 31 16.43 -0.21 7.24
CA PHE A 31 15.77 -1.00 6.20
C PHE A 31 16.76 -1.63 5.21
N PHE A 32 17.92 -1.00 4.96
CA PHE A 32 18.95 -1.54 4.08
C PHE A 32 19.90 -2.48 4.83
N ALA A 33 20.06 -2.30 6.15
CA ALA A 33 20.86 -3.19 7.00
C ALA A 33 20.14 -4.52 7.27
N LEU A 34 18.85 -4.45 7.60
CA LEU A 34 18.02 -5.58 7.96
C LEU A 34 17.43 -6.24 6.71
N SER A 35 17.24 -7.56 6.75
CA SER A 35 16.59 -8.32 5.68
C SER A 35 15.05 -8.23 5.73
N GLU A 36 14.50 -7.69 6.81
CA GLU A 36 13.07 -7.59 7.09
C GLU A 36 12.70 -6.18 7.54
N PHE A 37 11.41 -5.91 7.75
CA PHE A 37 10.98 -4.65 8.33
C PHE A 37 11.64 -4.43 9.71
N PRO A 38 12.19 -3.23 9.97
CA PRO A 38 12.72 -2.90 11.30
C PRO A 38 11.71 -3.18 12.42
N TYR A 39 10.43 -2.92 12.19
CA TYR A 39 9.38 -3.23 13.17
C TYR A 39 9.18 -4.73 13.40
N THR A 40 9.27 -5.57 12.37
CA THR A 40 9.20 -7.03 12.53
C THR A 40 10.40 -7.54 13.31
N THR A 41 11.60 -7.01 13.03
CA THR A 41 12.83 -7.34 13.78
C THR A 41 12.67 -6.98 15.26
N TYR A 42 12.11 -5.79 15.56
CA TYR A 42 11.76 -5.39 16.91
C TYR A 42 10.85 -6.40 17.62
N LEU A 43 9.83 -6.94 16.92
CA LEU A 43 8.92 -7.93 17.51
C LEU A 43 9.62 -9.24 17.85
N TYR A 44 10.54 -9.72 17.00
CA TYR A 44 11.37 -10.88 17.31
C TYR A 44 12.19 -10.66 18.58
N GLU A 45 12.88 -9.52 18.68
CA GLU A 45 13.69 -9.20 19.84
C GLU A 45 12.88 -9.06 21.12
N LYS A 46 11.72 -8.39 21.04
CA LYS A 46 10.79 -8.27 22.14
C LYS A 46 10.30 -9.63 22.63
N ASN A 47 9.90 -10.51 21.70
CA ASN A 47 9.44 -11.84 22.08
C ASN A 47 10.55 -12.67 22.73
N ARG A 48 11.79 -12.58 22.26
CA ARG A 48 12.94 -13.23 22.90
C ARG A 48 13.18 -12.72 24.32
N GLN A 49 13.09 -11.41 24.53
CA GLN A 49 13.20 -10.82 25.88
C GLN A 49 12.07 -11.31 26.81
N GLU A 50 10.85 -11.43 26.27
CA GLU A 50 9.67 -11.89 27.00
C GLU A 50 9.53 -13.43 27.05
N MET A 51 10.48 -14.19 26.50
CA MET A 51 10.46 -15.66 26.38
C MET A 51 9.19 -16.20 25.70
N LYS A 52 8.68 -15.48 24.69
CA LYS A 52 7.53 -15.86 23.87
C LYS A 52 7.95 -16.63 22.62
N SER A 53 6.98 -17.29 21.97
CA SER A 53 7.22 -18.00 20.71
C SER A 53 7.32 -17.03 19.52
N ASP A 54 8.33 -17.26 18.68
CA ASP A 54 8.62 -16.48 17.48
C ASP A 54 7.96 -17.04 16.20
N SER A 55 7.23 -18.16 16.30
CA SER A 55 6.76 -18.94 15.14
C SER A 55 5.91 -18.16 14.13
N HIS A 56 5.18 -17.13 14.57
CA HIS A 56 4.22 -16.40 13.73
C HIS A 56 4.60 -14.94 13.51
N VAL A 57 5.76 -14.49 13.99
CA VAL A 57 6.15 -13.07 13.99
C VAL A 57 6.25 -12.51 12.58
N ALA A 58 6.68 -13.27 11.58
CA ALA A 58 6.70 -12.82 10.19
C ALA A 58 5.30 -12.41 9.68
N ILE A 59 4.25 -13.16 10.04
CA ILE A 59 2.87 -12.90 9.61
C ILE A 59 2.20 -11.86 10.51
N ASP A 60 2.35 -12.03 11.82
CA ASP A 60 1.75 -11.13 12.81
C ASP A 60 2.45 -9.77 12.84
N GLY A 61 3.70 -9.69 12.38
CA GLY A 61 4.45 -8.45 12.20
C GLY A 61 3.76 -7.51 11.22
N VAL A 62 3.28 -8.01 10.07
CA VAL A 62 2.52 -7.19 9.11
C VAL A 62 1.23 -6.66 9.75
N LYS A 63 0.52 -7.50 10.50
CA LYS A 63 -0.70 -7.07 11.22
C LYS A 63 -0.38 -6.03 12.29
N ALA A 64 0.70 -6.23 13.04
CA ALA A 64 1.14 -5.33 14.09
C ALA A 64 1.55 -3.97 13.51
N ILE A 65 2.26 -3.94 12.37
CA ILE A 65 2.56 -2.71 11.63
C ILE A 65 1.26 -1.96 11.29
N LEU A 66 0.23 -2.65 10.78
CA LEU A 66 -1.05 -2.02 10.44
C LEU A 66 -1.79 -1.48 11.65
N LEU A 67 -1.77 -2.21 12.78
CA LEU A 67 -2.37 -1.76 14.04
C LEU A 67 -1.64 -0.52 14.57
N GLN A 68 -0.30 -0.55 14.59
CA GLN A 68 0.52 0.59 14.98
C GLN A 68 0.28 1.81 14.06
N ALA A 69 0.22 1.59 12.75
CA ALA A 69 -0.06 2.64 11.78
C ALA A 69 -1.45 3.25 11.99
N ARG A 70 -2.46 2.42 12.27
CA ARG A 70 -3.81 2.88 12.59
C ARG A 70 -3.81 3.75 13.85
N GLU A 71 -3.16 3.30 14.92
CA GLU A 71 -3.07 4.07 16.18
C GLU A 71 -2.38 5.43 15.95
N ASN A 72 -1.24 5.42 15.27
CA ASN A 72 -0.50 6.63 14.92
C ASN A 72 -1.35 7.59 14.09
N PHE A 73 -2.03 7.07 13.07
CA PHE A 73 -2.91 7.83 12.20
C PHE A 73 -4.08 8.47 12.96
N LEU A 74 -4.80 7.69 13.78
CA LEU A 74 -5.94 8.18 14.54
C LEU A 74 -5.54 9.22 15.58
N LYS A 75 -4.41 9.01 16.27
CA LYS A 75 -3.87 9.95 17.25
C LYS A 75 -3.47 11.26 16.58
N LYS A 76 -2.83 11.19 15.42
CA LYS A 76 -2.35 12.36 14.67
C LYS A 76 -3.49 13.19 14.08
N HIS A 77 -4.43 12.54 13.39
CA HIS A 77 -5.49 13.23 12.65
C HIS A 77 -6.78 13.44 13.45
N LYS A 78 -6.89 12.90 14.67
CA LYS A 78 -8.05 13.03 15.57
C LYS A 78 -9.39 12.72 14.88
N VAL A 79 -9.38 11.68 14.04
CA VAL A 79 -10.52 11.33 13.19
C VAL A 79 -11.58 10.60 14.02
N ARG A 80 -12.81 11.12 14.02
CA ARG A 80 -13.95 10.51 14.72
C ARG A 80 -14.55 9.32 13.96
N TYR A 81 -14.62 9.42 12.63
CA TYR A 81 -15.16 8.39 11.74
C TYR A 81 -14.13 8.06 10.65
N HIS A 82 -13.73 6.80 10.56
CA HIS A 82 -12.74 6.34 9.61
C HIS A 82 -13.09 4.95 9.07
N ASN A 83 -12.65 4.65 7.86
CA ASN A 83 -12.86 3.35 7.23
C ASN A 83 -11.75 2.33 7.55
N LEU A 84 -10.77 2.69 8.39
CA LEU A 84 -9.70 1.80 8.87
C LEU A 84 -10.19 0.81 9.95
N ASN A 85 -11.15 -0.03 9.60
CA ASN A 85 -11.72 -1.04 10.47
C ASN A 85 -11.14 -2.44 10.15
N SER A 86 -11.54 -3.45 10.92
CA SER A 86 -11.08 -4.83 10.72
C SER A 86 -11.45 -5.41 9.35
N GLN A 87 -12.60 -5.01 8.77
CA GLN A 87 -13.03 -5.47 7.45
C GLN A 87 -12.11 -4.90 6.36
N SER A 88 -11.82 -3.60 6.40
CA SER A 88 -10.87 -2.96 5.48
C SER A 88 -9.47 -3.55 5.61
N PHE A 89 -9.04 -3.90 6.82
CA PHE A 89 -7.76 -4.57 7.05
C PHE A 89 -7.75 -6.02 6.56
N GLN A 90 -8.87 -6.73 6.62
CA GLN A 90 -9.00 -8.05 6.01
C GLN A 90 -8.87 -7.97 4.48
N ILE A 91 -9.54 -7.00 3.85
CA ILE A 91 -9.42 -6.73 2.40
C ILE A 91 -7.98 -6.34 2.05
N PHE A 92 -7.35 -5.47 2.86
CA PHE A 92 -5.95 -5.08 2.73
C PHE A 92 -5.03 -6.30 2.74
N LEU A 93 -5.13 -7.16 3.77
CA LEU A 93 -4.25 -8.31 3.93
C LEU A 93 -4.47 -9.33 2.80
N GLN A 94 -5.71 -9.51 2.36
CA GLN A 94 -6.06 -10.35 1.23
C GLN A 94 -5.44 -9.83 -0.07
N TYR A 95 -5.48 -8.52 -0.29
CA TYR A 95 -4.92 -7.87 -1.46
C TYR A 95 -3.38 -7.92 -1.46
N VAL A 96 -2.75 -7.58 -0.33
CA VAL A 96 -1.29 -7.68 -0.15
C VAL A 96 -0.83 -9.11 -0.40
N ARG A 97 -1.46 -10.11 0.24
CA ARG A 97 -1.12 -11.53 0.03
C ARG A 97 -1.19 -11.92 -1.44
N ASN A 98 -2.20 -11.45 -2.19
CA ASN A 98 -2.31 -11.76 -3.60
C ASN A 98 -1.19 -11.10 -4.42
N LEU A 99 -0.83 -9.85 -4.12
CA LEU A 99 0.30 -9.18 -4.77
C LEU A 99 1.63 -9.86 -4.47
N THR A 100 1.88 -10.28 -3.23
CA THR A 100 3.13 -10.97 -2.87
C THR A 100 3.27 -12.30 -3.58
N LEU A 101 2.16 -13.04 -3.74
CA LEU A 101 2.13 -14.27 -4.51
C LEU A 101 2.44 -14.03 -6.00
N LEU A 102 1.93 -12.95 -6.59
CA LEU A 102 2.25 -12.57 -7.96
C LEU A 102 3.72 -12.20 -8.14
N GLU A 103 4.33 -11.59 -7.11
CA GLU A 103 5.75 -11.25 -7.06
C GLU A 103 6.66 -12.43 -6.68
N GLN A 104 6.09 -13.63 -6.47
CA GLN A 104 6.82 -14.84 -6.05
C GLN A 104 7.58 -14.67 -4.73
N ARG A 105 7.02 -13.88 -3.80
CA ARG A 105 7.59 -13.61 -2.46
C ARG A 105 6.74 -14.25 -1.36
N LEU A 106 7.40 -14.66 -0.29
CA LEU A 106 6.73 -15.18 0.92
C LEU A 106 6.19 -14.07 1.83
N ILE A 107 6.87 -12.93 1.85
CA ILE A 107 6.55 -11.76 2.70
C ILE A 107 6.41 -10.54 1.79
N PRO A 108 5.49 -9.60 2.09
CA PRO A 108 5.38 -8.36 1.32
C PRO A 108 6.62 -7.50 1.40
N ASP A 109 7.00 -6.94 0.26
CA ASP A 109 7.93 -5.83 0.20
C ASP A 109 7.29 -4.55 0.77
N LEU A 110 8.13 -3.61 1.22
CA LEU A 110 7.71 -2.29 1.69
C LEU A 110 6.89 -1.56 0.63
N TYR A 111 7.32 -1.62 -0.63
CA TYR A 111 6.60 -1.02 -1.73
C TYR A 111 5.16 -1.56 -1.82
N THR A 112 5.02 -2.89 -1.87
CA THR A 112 3.74 -3.57 -1.97
C THR A 112 2.83 -3.26 -0.79
N LEU A 113 3.39 -3.21 0.42
CA LEU A 113 2.66 -2.86 1.65
C LEU A 113 2.13 -1.41 1.61
N VAL A 114 2.97 -0.46 1.26
CA VAL A 114 2.63 0.97 1.29
C VAL A 114 1.73 1.38 0.12
N VAL A 115 1.93 0.82 -1.09
CA VAL A 115 1.02 1.04 -2.23
C VAL A 115 -0.38 0.52 -1.91
N SER A 116 -0.47 -0.67 -1.31
CA SER A 116 -1.76 -1.22 -0.86
C SER A 116 -2.42 -0.32 0.18
N ALA A 117 -1.62 0.27 1.08
CA ALA A 117 -2.12 1.17 2.12
C ALA A 117 -2.66 2.45 1.50
N LYS A 118 -1.98 2.97 0.48
CA LYS A 118 -2.43 4.13 -0.29
C LYS A 118 -3.78 3.90 -0.96
N GLN A 119 -4.00 2.71 -1.53
CA GLN A 119 -5.27 2.39 -2.19
C GLN A 119 -6.45 2.27 -1.21
N ILE A 120 -6.20 1.86 0.03
CA ILE A 120 -7.26 1.61 1.02
C ILE A 120 -7.51 2.81 1.92
N GLY A 121 -6.46 3.50 2.37
CA GLY A 121 -6.54 4.61 3.33
C GLY A 121 -6.04 5.95 2.81
N GLY A 122 -5.66 6.04 1.54
CA GLY A 122 -5.08 7.25 0.94
C GLY A 122 -3.62 7.49 1.29
N ASP A 123 -3.05 8.56 0.73
CA ASP A 123 -1.62 8.90 0.88
C ASP A 123 -1.20 9.05 2.35
N LEU A 124 -2.04 9.68 3.18
CA LEU A 124 -1.73 9.94 4.59
C LEU A 124 -1.63 8.65 5.41
N PHE A 125 -2.52 7.69 5.16
CA PHE A 125 -2.44 6.39 5.83
C PHE A 125 -1.24 5.57 5.32
N ALA A 126 -0.92 5.66 4.04
CA ALA A 126 0.28 5.03 3.48
C ALA A 126 1.57 5.54 4.14
N VAL A 127 1.68 6.85 4.38
CA VAL A 127 2.79 7.45 5.13
C VAL A 127 2.83 6.90 6.56
N ALA A 128 1.69 6.79 7.24
CA ALA A 128 1.65 6.21 8.60
C ALA A 128 2.10 4.74 8.63
N VAL A 129 1.78 3.95 7.61
CA VAL A 129 2.25 2.56 7.46
C VAL A 129 3.76 2.51 7.20
N LEU A 130 4.28 3.38 6.33
CA LEU A 130 5.71 3.50 6.06
C LEU A 130 6.50 3.89 7.32
N GLU A 131 6.01 4.88 8.07
CA GLU A 131 6.60 5.28 9.34
C GLU A 131 6.57 4.12 10.34
N ALA A 132 5.42 3.43 10.50
CA ALA A 132 5.29 2.31 11.42
C ALA A 132 6.24 1.15 11.10
N ALA A 133 6.40 0.81 9.82
CA ALA A 133 7.27 -0.28 9.39
C ALA A 133 8.76 -0.02 9.70
N ARG A 134 9.18 1.26 9.72
CA ARG A 134 10.57 1.68 9.99
C ARG A 134 10.91 1.81 11.48
N ILE A 135 9.93 1.70 12.38
CA ILE A 135 10.17 1.85 13.81
C ILE A 135 10.99 0.66 14.33
N TYR A 136 12.12 0.98 14.98
CA TYR A 136 12.92 0.02 15.74
C TYR A 136 13.40 0.67 17.05
N PRO A 137 12.73 0.39 18.18
CA PRO A 137 12.95 1.09 19.45
C PRO A 137 14.30 0.82 20.12
N TYR A 138 14.95 -0.30 19.83
CA TYR A 138 16.19 -0.72 20.50
C TYR A 138 17.45 0.00 19.98
N GLN A 139 17.30 0.93 19.03
CA GLN A 139 18.42 1.73 18.58
C GLN A 139 18.57 3.01 19.39
N ASP A 140 19.63 3.06 20.18
CA ASP A 140 20.08 4.27 20.86
C ASP A 140 20.97 5.08 19.89
N SER A 141 20.47 6.23 19.46
CA SER A 141 21.20 7.13 18.54
C SER A 141 22.32 7.91 19.22
N ASP A 142 22.32 7.98 20.55
CA ASP A 142 23.11 8.96 21.31
C ASP A 142 24.25 8.30 22.11
N SER A 143 24.33 6.97 22.14
CA SER A 143 25.26 6.20 22.99
C SER A 143 26.36 5.46 22.22
N SER A 144 26.32 5.46 20.88
CA SER A 144 27.29 4.76 20.06
C SER A 144 28.58 5.57 19.88
N SER A 145 29.71 5.01 20.25
CA SER A 145 31.04 5.56 19.96
C SER A 145 31.61 5.10 18.61
N LEU A 146 30.82 4.36 17.82
CA LEU A 146 31.21 3.83 16.53
C LEU A 146 31.06 4.88 15.43
N GLU A 147 31.84 4.72 14.36
CA GLU A 147 31.74 5.57 13.18
C GLU A 147 30.42 5.31 12.44
N PRO A 148 29.64 6.35 12.08
CA PRO A 148 28.38 6.18 11.36
C PRO A 148 28.62 5.86 9.88
N VAL A 149 27.80 4.96 9.35
CA VAL A 149 27.81 4.55 7.94
C VAL A 149 26.45 4.77 7.32
N THR A 150 26.46 5.32 6.11
CA THR A 150 25.24 5.52 5.31
C THR A 150 25.04 4.33 4.38
N LEU A 151 23.95 3.58 4.56
CA LEU A 151 23.64 2.41 3.73
C LEU A 151 22.67 2.74 2.59
N GLY A 152 22.88 2.08 1.46
CA GLY A 152 21.96 1.97 0.33
C GLY A 152 21.91 0.54 -0.20
N ILE A 153 21.21 0.32 -1.31
CA ILE A 153 21.11 -1.00 -1.94
C ILE A 153 22.48 -1.40 -2.49
N GLU A 154 23.08 -2.45 -1.92
CA GLU A 154 24.40 -2.98 -2.29
C GLU A 154 25.54 -1.94 -2.25
N SER A 155 25.37 -0.87 -1.48
CA SER A 155 26.33 0.23 -1.40
C SER A 155 26.38 0.84 0.00
N ALA A 156 27.54 1.34 0.40
CA ALA A 156 27.66 2.16 1.61
C ALA A 156 28.63 3.31 1.42
N ILE A 157 28.41 4.37 2.20
CA ILE A 157 29.30 5.52 2.29
C ILE A 157 29.85 5.55 3.72
N PHE A 158 31.18 5.48 3.83
CA PHE A 158 31.92 5.52 5.08
C PHE A 158 32.40 6.95 5.34
N GLY A 159 31.98 7.53 6.47
CA GLY A 159 32.32 8.90 6.86
C GLY A 159 31.78 10.00 5.93
N GLU A 160 31.80 11.24 6.40
CA GLU A 160 31.34 12.39 5.61
C GLU A 160 32.37 12.81 4.53
N GLU A 161 33.65 12.50 4.73
CA GLU A 161 34.74 13.04 3.89
C GLU A 161 34.95 12.28 2.58
N SER A 162 34.67 10.98 2.54
CA SER A 162 34.99 10.14 1.38
C SER A 162 33.96 10.26 0.26
N ASN A 163 32.67 10.45 0.58
CA ASN A 163 31.49 10.50 -0.30
C ASN A 163 31.47 9.54 -1.52
N GLN A 164 32.37 8.57 -1.58
CA GLN A 164 32.46 7.58 -2.63
C GLN A 164 31.72 6.32 -2.17
N PRO A 165 30.68 5.88 -2.91
CA PRO A 165 29.95 4.69 -2.57
C PRO A 165 30.85 3.46 -2.77
N VAL A 166 31.02 2.67 -1.72
CA VAL A 166 31.70 1.38 -1.75
C VAL A 166 30.65 0.30 -1.98
N GLN A 167 30.92 -0.62 -2.90
CA GLN A 167 30.03 -1.75 -3.15
C GLN A 167 30.04 -2.70 -1.95
N MET A 168 28.86 -3.01 -1.41
CA MET A 168 28.67 -3.92 -0.29
C MET A 168 27.76 -5.07 -0.69
N LYS A 169 28.02 -6.25 -0.13
CA LYS A 169 27.15 -7.42 -0.30
C LYS A 169 26.60 -7.85 1.05
N ASN A 170 25.28 -7.85 1.17
CA ASN A 170 24.63 -8.47 2.33
C ASN A 170 24.79 -10.00 2.20
N ARG A 171 25.42 -10.63 3.21
CA ARG A 171 25.66 -12.08 3.22
C ARG A 171 24.48 -12.87 3.80
N LEU A 172 23.56 -12.20 4.49
CA LEU A 172 22.42 -12.79 5.16
C LEU A 172 21.13 -12.69 4.33
N SER A 173 21.05 -11.73 3.42
CA SER A 173 19.88 -11.55 2.56
C SER A 173 20.06 -12.26 1.23
N GLU A 174 19.11 -13.13 0.90
CA GLU A 174 18.94 -13.72 -0.43
C GLU A 174 17.85 -12.99 -1.24
N ILE A 175 17.27 -11.93 -0.68
CA ILE A 175 16.15 -11.19 -1.28
C ILE A 175 16.70 -10.14 -2.24
N SER A 176 16.24 -10.17 -3.50
CA SER A 176 16.53 -9.11 -4.46
C SER A 176 15.80 -7.82 -4.08
N MET A 177 16.55 -6.72 -3.98
CA MET A 177 15.99 -5.39 -3.81
C MET A 177 15.92 -4.68 -5.16
N GLU A 178 14.81 -4.00 -5.41
CA GLU A 178 14.59 -3.23 -6.63
C GLU A 178 14.24 -1.78 -6.27
N TRP A 179 14.81 -0.82 -6.99
CA TRP A 179 14.39 0.56 -6.87
C TRP A 179 13.00 0.74 -7.49
N ARG A 180 12.04 1.16 -6.67
CA ARG A 180 10.67 1.46 -7.11
C ARG A 180 10.29 2.88 -6.72
N THR A 181 9.72 3.62 -7.67
CA THR A 181 9.26 4.98 -7.43
C THR A 181 7.86 4.95 -6.84
N MET A 182 7.66 5.66 -5.73
CA MET A 182 6.35 5.82 -5.11
C MET A 182 6.03 7.29 -4.93
N ASN A 183 4.90 7.72 -5.49
CA ASN A 183 4.41 9.08 -5.29
C ASN A 183 3.50 9.10 -4.06
N LEU A 184 3.99 9.59 -2.93
CA LEU A 184 3.21 9.83 -1.72
C LEU A 184 3.07 11.34 -1.51
N LYS A 185 1.86 11.79 -1.16
CA LYS A 185 1.60 13.17 -0.75
C LYS A 185 1.61 13.23 0.78
N PRO A 186 2.71 13.68 1.41
CA PRO A 186 2.74 13.88 2.85
C PRO A 186 1.81 15.03 3.24
N GLU A 187 1.62 15.20 4.55
CA GLU A 187 0.90 16.37 5.03
C GLU A 187 1.60 17.66 4.59
N PRO A 188 0.82 18.69 4.21
CA PRO A 188 1.37 20.00 3.92
C PRO A 188 2.05 20.59 5.16
N ASP A 189 3.16 21.29 4.95
CA ASP A 189 3.82 22.05 6.01
C ASP A 189 2.87 23.06 6.67
N ILE A 190 3.12 23.39 7.93
CA ILE A 190 2.33 24.37 8.71
C ILE A 190 2.17 25.70 7.96
N LYS A 191 3.24 26.17 7.29
CA LYS A 191 3.20 27.39 6.46
C LYS A 191 2.21 27.27 5.30
N LYS A 192 2.21 26.13 4.59
CA LYS A 192 1.26 25.87 3.49
C LYS A 192 -0.17 25.76 4.01
N GLN A 193 -0.37 25.07 5.13
CA GLN A 193 -1.69 24.98 5.78
C GLN A 193 -2.25 26.35 6.13
N GLN A 194 -1.44 27.23 6.71
CA GLN A 194 -1.81 28.61 7.00
C GLN A 194 -2.17 29.37 5.73
N GLN A 195 -1.32 29.30 4.69
CA GLN A 195 -1.60 29.94 3.41
C GLN A 195 -2.93 29.47 2.81
N TRP A 196 -3.22 28.16 2.84
CA TRP A 196 -4.49 27.62 2.33
C TRP A 196 -5.69 28.11 3.12
N LYS A 197 -5.57 28.19 4.45
CA LYS A 197 -6.62 28.73 5.32
C LYS A 197 -6.97 30.18 4.95
N TYR A 198 -5.98 31.01 4.65
CA TYR A 198 -6.20 32.42 4.27
C TYR A 198 -6.56 32.62 2.80
N ARG A 199 -6.22 31.66 1.93
CA ARG A 199 -6.53 31.73 0.50
C ARG A 199 -7.90 31.14 0.15
N TRP A 200 -8.58 30.54 1.12
CA TRP A 200 -9.94 30.07 0.97
C TRP A 200 -10.90 31.27 0.85
N ASN A 201 -11.55 31.39 -0.31
CA ASN A 201 -12.56 32.41 -0.56
C ASN A 201 -13.96 31.83 -0.27
N PRO A 202 -14.67 32.26 0.79
CA PRO A 202 -16.02 31.79 1.10
C PRO A 202 -17.05 32.09 -0.01
N PHE A 203 -16.76 33.04 -0.91
CA PHE A 203 -17.63 33.41 -2.02
C PHE A 203 -17.21 32.77 -3.35
N GLY A 204 -16.17 31.93 -3.35
CA GLY A 204 -15.77 31.14 -4.52
C GLY A 204 -16.62 29.87 -4.65
N GLN A 205 -16.89 29.45 -5.89
CA GLN A 205 -17.45 28.12 -6.13
C GLN A 205 -16.43 27.05 -5.69
N CYS A 206 -16.88 26.10 -4.87
CA CYS A 206 -16.05 25.00 -4.37
C CYS A 206 -15.82 23.89 -5.41
N SER A 207 -16.36 24.05 -6.62
CA SER A 207 -16.25 23.09 -7.69
C SER A 207 -15.52 23.67 -8.89
N TRP A 208 -14.93 22.79 -9.70
CA TRP A 208 -14.33 23.14 -10.97
C TRP A 208 -15.42 22.94 -12.04
N PRO A 209 -16.05 24.02 -12.56
CA PRO A 209 -17.24 23.90 -13.41
C PRO A 209 -17.09 22.95 -14.63
N PRO A 210 -15.92 22.90 -15.32
CA PRO A 210 -15.74 21.98 -16.44
C PRO A 210 -15.76 20.49 -16.06
N GLU A 211 -15.38 20.15 -14.83
CA GLU A 211 -15.41 18.78 -14.32
C GLU A 211 -16.80 18.43 -13.82
N ASP A 212 -17.48 19.35 -13.13
CA ASP A 212 -18.88 19.21 -12.73
C ASP A 212 -19.78 18.95 -13.95
N GLU A 213 -19.64 19.74 -15.02
CA GLU A 213 -20.41 19.53 -16.25
C GLU A 213 -20.20 18.11 -16.81
N LYS A 214 -18.97 17.58 -16.77
CA LYS A 214 -18.70 16.21 -17.23
C LYS A 214 -19.38 15.16 -16.36
N ILE A 215 -19.35 15.34 -15.03
CA ILE A 215 -19.98 14.43 -14.07
C ILE A 215 -21.51 14.49 -14.23
N GLU A 216 -22.08 15.67 -14.38
CA GLU A 216 -23.52 15.86 -14.57
C GLU A 216 -23.99 15.29 -15.92
N ASN A 217 -23.23 15.50 -16.99
CA ASN A 217 -23.52 14.92 -18.30
C ASN A 217 -23.48 13.39 -18.27
N LEU A 218 -22.48 12.80 -17.60
CA LEU A 218 -22.40 11.34 -17.43
C LEU A 218 -23.60 10.80 -16.65
N ASN A 219 -23.93 11.42 -15.50
CA ASN A 219 -25.08 11.01 -14.70
C ASN A 219 -26.40 11.14 -15.46
N THR A 220 -26.57 12.22 -16.24
CA THR A 220 -27.74 12.45 -17.07
C THR A 220 -27.85 11.36 -18.14
N HIS A 221 -26.75 11.08 -18.85
CA HIS A 221 -26.70 10.01 -19.86
C HIS A 221 -27.03 8.64 -19.28
N VAL A 222 -26.48 8.27 -18.11
CA VAL A 222 -26.77 7.00 -17.44
C VAL A 222 -28.25 6.90 -17.06
N ARG A 223 -28.85 7.99 -16.56
CA ARG A 223 -30.28 8.06 -16.22
C ARG A 223 -31.19 7.92 -17.45
N GLU A 224 -30.81 8.54 -18.56
CA GLU A 224 -31.56 8.43 -19.82
C GLU A 224 -31.50 7.01 -20.39
N GLN A 225 -30.31 6.39 -20.42
CA GLN A 225 -30.15 5.01 -20.89
C GLN A 225 -30.91 4.01 -20.03
N THR A 226 -30.86 4.15 -18.70
CA THR A 226 -31.64 3.29 -17.79
C THR A 226 -33.14 3.47 -17.98
N ARG A 227 -33.62 4.69 -18.21
CA ARG A 227 -35.03 4.95 -18.53
C ARG A 227 -35.43 4.30 -19.86
N TYR A 228 -34.59 4.38 -20.89
CA TYR A 228 -34.83 3.74 -22.18
C TYR A 228 -34.95 2.22 -22.05
N LEU A 229 -34.01 1.58 -21.35
CA LEU A 229 -34.03 0.13 -21.08
C LEU A 229 -35.29 -0.30 -20.33
N LEU A 230 -35.67 0.41 -19.26
CA LEU A 230 -36.90 0.14 -18.51
C LEU A 230 -38.16 0.29 -19.37
N SER A 231 -38.18 1.30 -20.26
CA SER A 231 -39.32 1.50 -21.16
C SER A 231 -39.48 0.38 -22.19
N HIS A 232 -38.36 -0.15 -22.70
CA HIS A 232 -38.36 -1.27 -23.64
C HIS A 232 -38.76 -2.58 -22.97
N ASP A 233 -38.42 -2.77 -21.69
CA ASP A 233 -38.79 -3.96 -20.92
C ASP A 233 -40.28 -3.96 -20.52
N LEU A 234 -40.86 -2.77 -20.32
CA LEU A 234 -42.30 -2.60 -20.05
C LEU A 234 -43.18 -2.68 -21.30
N ALA A 235 -42.60 -2.60 -22.51
CA ALA A 235 -43.33 -2.71 -23.76
C ALA A 235 -43.81 -4.16 -23.99
N ARG A 236 -45.01 -4.48 -23.49
CA ARG A 236 -45.69 -5.73 -23.79
C ARG A 236 -46.32 -5.65 -25.18
N THR A 237 -45.89 -6.55 -26.08
CA THR A 237 -46.53 -6.74 -27.37
C THR A 237 -47.50 -7.92 -27.26
N GLU A 238 -48.80 -7.63 -27.30
CA GLU A 238 -49.81 -8.69 -27.43
C GLU A 238 -50.04 -9.01 -28.91
N LYS A 239 -50.12 -10.30 -29.24
CA LYS A 239 -50.46 -10.73 -30.60
C LYS A 239 -51.93 -10.43 -30.87
N PHE A 240 -52.22 -9.77 -31.98
CA PHE A 240 -53.58 -9.64 -32.48
C PHE A 240 -54.18 -11.04 -32.69
N THR A 241 -55.20 -11.38 -31.91
CA THR A 241 -55.94 -12.66 -32.01
C THR A 241 -57.05 -12.59 -33.04
N SER A 242 -57.39 -11.40 -33.54
CA SER A 242 -58.39 -11.17 -34.58
C SER A 242 -57.77 -10.66 -35.87
N SER A 243 -58.38 -11.04 -37.00
CA SER A 243 -58.02 -10.59 -38.33
C SER A 243 -58.64 -9.23 -38.61
N VAL A 244 -57.89 -8.31 -39.24
CA VAL A 244 -58.36 -6.96 -39.63
C VAL A 244 -59.62 -7.02 -40.53
N LYS A 245 -59.86 -8.15 -41.21
CA LYS A 245 -61.09 -8.36 -42.01
C LYS A 245 -62.37 -8.39 -41.19
N ASP A 246 -62.31 -8.73 -39.90
CA ASP A 246 -63.49 -8.88 -39.04
C ASP A 246 -63.95 -7.56 -38.40
N GLY A 247 -63.27 -6.45 -38.71
CA GLY A 247 -63.53 -5.15 -38.09
C GLY A 247 -62.96 -5.07 -36.68
N ILE A 248 -62.20 -4.01 -36.42
CA ILE A 248 -61.71 -3.73 -35.07
C ILE A 248 -62.90 -3.13 -34.30
N ASP A 249 -63.39 -3.83 -33.29
CA ASP A 249 -64.36 -3.25 -32.35
C ASP A 249 -63.65 -2.19 -31.48
N THR A 250 -63.66 -0.96 -31.97
CA THR A 250 -63.04 0.20 -31.33
C THR A 250 -63.66 0.52 -29.97
N ARG A 251 -64.89 0.06 -29.73
CA ARG A 251 -65.65 0.38 -28.53
C ARG A 251 -65.21 -0.49 -27.35
N ASP A 252 -64.97 -1.78 -27.60
CA ASP A 252 -64.52 -2.72 -26.57
C ASP A 252 -63.01 -2.55 -26.28
N THR A 253 -62.21 -2.21 -27.30
CA THR A 253 -60.79 -1.87 -27.14
C THR A 253 -60.56 -0.60 -26.32
N LEU A 254 -61.38 0.44 -26.48
CA LEU A 254 -61.33 1.63 -25.60
C LEU A 254 -61.79 1.34 -24.17
N ARG A 255 -62.67 0.35 -23.97
CA ARG A 255 -63.23 0.02 -22.65
C ARG A 255 -62.26 -0.72 -21.74
N ASN A 256 -61.33 -1.48 -22.33
CA ASN A 256 -60.28 -2.23 -21.63
C ASN A 256 -58.89 -1.57 -21.73
N TRP A 257 -58.86 -0.25 -22.00
CA TRP A 257 -57.61 0.50 -22.01
C TRP A 257 -57.16 0.76 -20.56
N HIS A 258 -56.17 0.00 -20.11
CA HIS A 258 -55.52 0.16 -18.80
C HIS A 258 -54.16 0.84 -18.93
#